data_AF-K1TLD6-F1
#
_entry.id   AF-K1TLD6-F1
#
_cell.length_a   1.000
_cell.length_b   1.000
_cell.length_c   1.000
_cell.angle_alpha   90.00
_cell.angle_beta   90.00
_cell.angle_gamma   90.00
#
_symmetry.space_group_name_H-M   'P 1'
#
loop_
_entity.id
_entity.type
_entity.pdbx_description
1 polymer ?
#
loop_
_entity_poly.entity_id
_entity_poly.type
_entity_poly.pdbx_seq_one_letter_code
_entity_poly.pdbx_strand_id
1 'polypeptide(L)'
;TGIEEFSSKGYEKANINVIAKKCGISIGLMYKYFSTKEDLFITCLQRGMKILDDTLDDIMASDDKLLVKAEKVFVQPAFIQRIC
;
A
#
# COMPACT_ATOMS: atom_id res chain seq x y z
N THR A 1 1.85 -2.79 9.22
CA THR A 1 1.10 -3.76 8.41
C THR A 1 2.02 -4.45 7.41
N GLY A 2 1.49 -5.24 6.46
CA GLY A 2 2.29 -5.80 5.37
C GLY A 2 2.90 -4.73 4.48
N ILE A 3 2.10 -3.73 4.10
CA ILE A 3 2.54 -2.64 3.22
C ILE A 3 3.71 -1.86 3.85
N GLU A 4 3.62 -1.51 5.15
CA GLU A 4 4.70 -0.84 5.90
C GLU A 4 6.01 -1.67 5.94
N GLU A 5 5.91 -2.99 6.13
CA GLU A 5 7.10 -3.85 6.22
C GLU A 5 7.80 -3.94 4.87
N PHE A 6 7.04 -4.07 3.78
CA PHE A 6 7.58 -4.13 2.43
C PHE A 6 8.15 -2.79 1.96
N SER A 7 7.48 -1.68 2.26
CA SER A 7 7.95 -0.37 1.84
C SER A 7 9.21 0.08 2.58
N SER A 8 9.30 -0.20 3.89
CA SER A 8 10.44 0.20 4.71
C SER A 8 11.68 -0.68 4.52
N LYS A 9 11.51 -1.96 4.17
CA LYS A 9 12.63 -2.92 4.07
C LYS A 9 12.90 -3.42 2.65
N GLY A 10 11.99 -3.18 1.71
CA GLY A 10 11.99 -3.81 0.39
C GLY A 10 11.53 -5.27 0.45
N TYR A 11 11.21 -5.82 -0.72
CA TYR A 11 10.69 -7.19 -0.85
C TYR A 11 11.61 -8.22 -0.19
N GLU A 12 12.89 -8.25 -0.55
CA GLU A 12 13.85 -9.26 -0.08
C GLU A 12 13.94 -9.31 1.45
N LYS A 13 14.08 -8.15 2.11
CA LYS A 13 14.32 -8.08 3.56
C LYS A 13 13.05 -8.08 4.42
N ALA A 14 11.87 -7.93 3.83
CA ALA A 14 10.61 -8.01 4.56
C ALA A 14 10.38 -9.41 5.13
N ASN A 15 9.80 -9.48 6.34
CA ASN A 15 9.59 -10.74 7.05
C ASN A 15 8.11 -10.95 7.41
N ILE A 16 7.50 -12.00 6.87
CA ILE A 16 6.09 -12.32 7.11
C ILE A 16 5.79 -12.61 8.59
N ASN A 17 6.75 -13.15 9.34
CA ASN A 17 6.57 -13.35 10.78
C ASN A 17 6.42 -12.03 11.54
N VAL A 18 7.15 -11.00 11.11
CA VAL A 18 7.02 -9.64 11.68
C VAL A 18 5.65 -9.08 11.35
N ILE A 19 5.17 -9.27 10.12
CA ILE A 19 3.84 -8.82 9.69
C ILE A 19 2.74 -9.53 10.50
N ALA A 20 2.79 -10.86 10.61
CA ALA A 20 1.83 -11.64 11.38
C ALA A 20 1.80 -11.22 12.86
N LYS A 21 2.97 -11.02 13.46
CA LYS A 21 3.10 -10.52 14.84
C LYS A 21 2.50 -9.13 15.01
N LYS A 22 2.79 -8.20 14.09
CA LYS A 22 2.21 -6.84 14.11
C LYS A 22 0.69 -6.86 13.99
N CYS A 23 0.14 -7.80 13.21
CA CYS A 23 -1.30 -7.98 13.04
C CYS A 23 -1.96 -8.80 14.16
N GLY A 24 -1.22 -9.33 15.14
CA GLY A 24 -1.76 -10.14 16.23
C GLY A 24 -2.28 -11.51 15.79
N ILE A 25 -1.80 -12.04 14.66
CA ILE A 25 -2.21 -13.35 14.13
C ILE A 25 -1.05 -14.35 14.10
N SER A 26 -1.38 -15.63 14.04
CA SER A 26 -0.37 -16.67 13.86
C SER A 26 0.19 -16.67 12.44
N ILE A 27 1.43 -17.13 12.28
CA ILE A 27 2.04 -17.30 10.96
C ILE A 27 1.28 -18.34 10.11
N GLY A 28 0.74 -19.39 10.75
CA GLY A 28 -0.09 -20.39 10.07
C GLY A 28 -1.39 -19.80 9.50
N LEU A 29 -2.02 -18.86 10.22
CA LEU A 29 -3.19 -18.14 9.72
C LEU A 29 -2.82 -17.23 8.55
N MET A 30 -1.65 -16.58 8.59
CA MET A 30 -1.17 -15.77 7.46
C MET A 30 -1.00 -16.62 6.19
N TYR A 31 -0.35 -17.79 6.31
CA TYR A 31 -0.16 -18.69 5.16
C TYR A 31 -1.46 -19.36 4.68
N LYS A 32 -2.52 -19.35 5.49
CA LYS A 32 -3.86 -19.75 5.05
C LYS A 32 -4.50 -18.72 4.10
N TYR A 33 -4.20 -17.43 4.27
CA TYR A 33 -4.69 -16.36 3.39
C TYR A 33 -3.77 -16.09 2.20
N PHE A 34 -2.46 -16.19 2.40
CA PHE A 34 -1.45 -15.90 1.39
C PHE A 34 -0.45 -17.06 1.31
N SER A 35 -0.51 -17.84 0.22
CA SER A 35 0.28 -19.06 0.09
C SER A 35 1.79 -18.78 0.10
N THR A 36 2.20 -17.61 -0.41
CA THR A 36 3.61 -17.20 -0.49
C THR A 36 3.84 -15.75 -0.02
N LYS A 37 5.12 -15.40 0.18
CA LYS A 37 5.55 -14.02 0.40
C LYS A 37 5.20 -13.12 -0.78
N GLU A 38 5.32 -13.67 -1.98
CA GLU A 38 5.00 -12.99 -3.23
C GLU A 38 3.51 -12.69 -3.33
N ASP A 39 2.64 -13.64 -2.98
CA ASP A 39 1.18 -13.43 -2.97
C ASP A 39 0.78 -12.29 -2.04
N LEU A 40 1.36 -12.27 -0.83
CA LEU A 40 1.13 -11.19 0.13
C LEU A 40 1.67 -9.85 -0.41
N PHE A 41 2.84 -9.85 -1.03
CA PHE A 41 3.44 -8.65 -1.61
C PHE A 41 2.61 -8.09 -2.76
N ILE A 42 2.20 -8.94 -3.71
CA ILE A 42 1.34 -8.56 -4.84
C ILE A 42 0.00 -8.03 -4.31
N THR A 43 -0.59 -8.66 -3.29
CA THR A 43 -1.83 -8.15 -2.68
C THR A 43 -1.63 -6.76 -2.09
N CYS A 44 -0.52 -6.53 -1.38
CA CYS A 44 -0.18 -5.20 -0.85
C CYS A 44 -0.02 -4.17 -1.98
N LEU A 45 0.65 -4.55 -3.06
CA LEU A 45 0.87 -3.69 -4.23
C LEU A 45 -0.44 -3.35 -4.94
N GLN A 46 -1.29 -4.34 -5.20
CA GLN A 46 -2.61 -4.16 -5.80
C GLN A 46 -3.48 -3.24 -4.93
N ARG A 47 -3.42 -3.38 -3.60
CA ARG A 47 -4.12 -2.49 -2.70
C ARG A 47 -3.59 -1.06 -2.79
N GLY A 48 -2.28 -0.88 -2.81
CA GLY A 48 -1.65 0.44 -2.97
C GLY A 48 -2.03 1.12 -4.29
N MET A 49 -1.97 0.37 -5.39
CA MET A 49 -2.36 0.84 -6.73
C MET A 49 -3.84 1.22 -6.80
N LYS A 50 -4.72 0.44 -6.19
CA LYS A 50 -6.16 0.78 -6.15
C LYS A 50 -6.42 2.08 -5.42
N ILE A 51 -5.79 2.29 -4.26
CA ILE A 51 -5.95 3.56 -3.52
C ILE A 51 -5.45 4.71 -4.40
N LEU A 52 -4.34 4.51 -5.14
CA LEU A 52 -3.81 5.53 -6.05
C LEU A 52 -4.81 5.87 -7.14
N ASP A 53 -5.38 4.86 -7.78
CA ASP A 53 -6.39 4.99 -8.84
C ASP A 53 -7.63 5.75 -8.33
N ASP A 54 -8.20 5.28 -7.20
CA ASP A 54 -9.36 5.91 -6.55
C ASP A 54 -9.07 7.41 -6.22
N THR A 55 -7.85 7.71 -5.79
CA THR A 55 -7.44 9.09 -5.45
C THR A 55 -7.27 9.97 -6.68
N LEU A 56 -6.75 9.42 -7.78
CA LEU A 56 -6.63 10.15 -9.04
C LEU A 56 -8.01 10.43 -9.63
N ASP A 57 -8.92 9.46 -9.57
CA ASP A 57 -10.32 9.64 -9.99
C ASP A 57 -11.00 10.76 -9.21
N ASP A 58 -10.84 10.82 -7.88
CA ASP A 58 -11.37 11.90 -7.04
C ASP A 58 -10.82 13.28 -7.44
N ILE A 59 -9.52 13.38 -7.71
CA ILE A 59 -8.89 14.63 -8.15
C ILE A 59 -9.42 15.03 -9.53
N MET A 60 -9.55 14.08 -10.45
CA MET A 60 -10.05 14.33 -11.80
C MET A 60 -11.52 14.75 -11.79
N ALA A 61 -12.34 14.20 -10.89
CA ALA A 61 -13.75 14.52 -10.72
C ALA A 61 -14.00 15.88 -10.04
N SER A 62 -13.01 16.48 -9.38
CA SER A 62 -13.15 17.82 -8.78
C SER A 62 -13.34 18.92 -9.84
N ASP A 63 -14.06 19.99 -9.51
CA ASP A 63 -14.25 21.18 -10.38
C ASP A 63 -13.03 22.13 -10.38
N ASP A 64 -11.89 21.66 -9.89
CA ASP A 64 -10.68 22.45 -9.82
C ASP A 64 -10.09 22.78 -11.20
N LYS A 65 -9.46 23.94 -11.31
CA LYS A 65 -8.65 24.29 -12.48
C LYS A 65 -7.51 23.28 -12.63
N LEU A 66 -7.12 22.99 -13.87
CA LEU A 66 -6.08 22.00 -14.20
C LEU A 66 -4.78 22.17 -13.38
N LEU A 67 -4.36 23.41 -13.12
CA LEU A 67 -3.18 23.72 -12.31
C LEU A 67 -3.32 23.29 -10.85
N VAL A 68 -4.51 23.43 -10.27
CA VAL A 68 -4.81 22.99 -8.89
C VAL A 68 -4.88 21.46 -8.83
N LYS A 69 -5.42 20.81 -9.87
CA LYS A 69 -5.38 19.34 -9.99
C LYS A 69 -3.95 18.82 -10.06
N ALA A 70 -3.09 19.43 -10.88
CA ALA A 70 -1.67 19.08 -10.96
C ALA A 70 -0.97 19.26 -9.61
N GLU A 71 -1.19 20.39 -8.93
CA GLU A 71 -0.66 20.63 -7.59
C GLU A 71 -1.11 19.57 -6.58
N LYS A 72 -2.38 19.15 -6.60
CA LYS A 72 -2.88 18.07 -5.72
C LYS A 72 -2.24 16.71 -6.00
N VAL A 73 -1.80 16.43 -7.22
CA VAL A 73 -1.02 15.23 -7.54
C VAL A 73 0.41 15.34 -6.97
N PHE A 74 1.06 16.49 -7.09
CA PHE A 74 2.45 16.69 -6.65
C PHE A 74 2.62 16.91 -5.13
N VAL A 75 1.65 17.55 -4.47
CA VAL A 75 1.68 17.89 -3.03
C VAL A 75 1.13 16.75 -2.15
N GLN A 76 0.92 15.57 -2.73
CA GLN A 76 0.64 14.33 -2.01
C GLN A 76 1.87 13.45 -1.65
N PRO A 77 3.04 13.95 -1.18
CA PRO A 77 4.05 13.09 -0.55
C PRO A 77 3.51 12.27 0.64
N ALA A 78 2.40 12.71 1.27
CA ALA A 78 1.70 11.95 2.30
C ALA A 78 1.09 10.63 1.79
N PHE A 79 0.94 10.46 0.47
CA PHE A 79 0.39 9.23 -0.12
C PHE A 79 1.37 8.06 -0.05
N ILE A 80 2.67 8.33 -0.25
CA ILE A 80 3.72 7.35 0.02
C ILE A 80 3.71 7.00 1.52
N GLN A 81 3.50 7.96 2.43
CA GLN A 81 3.40 7.71 3.88
C GLN A 81 2.11 7.01 4.33
N ARG A 82 1.04 6.97 3.53
CA ARG A 82 -0.19 6.22 3.83
C ARG A 82 -0.16 4.77 3.34
N ILE A 83 0.67 4.52 2.33
CA ILE A 83 1.01 3.18 1.85
C ILE A 83 2.07 2.56 2.78
N CYS A 84 3.04 3.35 3.27
CA CYS A 84 4.15 2.89 4.11
C CYS A 84 3.91 2.90 5.60
#